data_AF-A0A4Q9HGF8-F1
#
_entry.id   AF-A0A4Q9HGF8-F1
#
_cell.length_a   1.000
_cell.length_b   1.000
_cell.length_c   1.000
_cell.angle_alpha   90.00
_cell.angle_beta   90.00
_cell.angle_gamma   90.00
#
_symmetry.space_group_name_H-M   'P 1'
#
loop_
_entity.id
_entity.type
_entity.pdbx_description
1 polymer ?
#
loop_
_entity_poly.entity_id
_entity_poly.type
_entity_poly.pdbx_seq_one_letter_code
_entity_poly.pdbx_strand_id
1 'polypeptide(L)'
;MEVHYIKLPLNTIPFEEIPSLENISYNYVNCSYFSLKTFMGVDYILFSVYDIFTDIDVNEIDESNLLFGRVISETPTKRGINKVVSVKSIKKEITKSDLPNLKYSNNNQIEGNWFYVKDGDYFALSGIKSSFAKVKHLEGISIYGDTILRLRIVIELLKKNIKRKLIIISDKQFNQIAFKVLRSEPSMKKISDEDIQYGVDNWLPSMLMTPLYNEIPDEFKERVIV
;
A
#
# COMPACT_ATOMS: atom_id res chain seq x y z
N MET A 1 -9.66 -15.41 -11.43
CA MET A 1 -10.14 -14.12 -10.90
C MET A 1 -9.88 -13.02 -11.91
N GLU A 2 -10.67 -11.94 -11.92
CA GLU A 2 -10.43 -10.80 -12.81
C GLU A 2 -9.47 -9.82 -12.12
N VAL A 3 -8.37 -9.49 -12.80
CA VAL A 3 -7.38 -8.49 -12.35
C VAL A 3 -7.58 -7.24 -13.17
N HIS A 4 -7.78 -6.12 -12.49
CA HIS A 4 -7.96 -4.80 -13.06
C HIS A 4 -6.67 -4.00 -12.96
N TYR A 5 -6.24 -3.43 -14.08
CA TYR A 5 -5.10 -2.53 -14.14
C TYR A 5 -5.58 -1.11 -14.28
N ILE A 6 -5.07 -0.23 -13.42
CA ILE A 6 -5.49 1.15 -13.32
C ILE A 6 -4.29 2.08 -13.17
N LYS A 7 -4.52 3.37 -13.38
CA LYS A 7 -3.60 4.44 -12.99
C LYS A 7 -4.23 5.24 -11.86
N LEU A 8 -3.61 5.19 -10.67
CA LEU A 8 -4.03 5.95 -9.50
C LEU A 8 -3.42 7.37 -9.60
N PRO A 9 -4.24 8.44 -9.53
CA PRO A 9 -3.74 9.80 -9.60
C PRO A 9 -2.95 10.16 -8.33
N LEU A 10 -1.86 10.90 -8.54
CA LEU A 10 -0.98 11.40 -7.48
C LEU A 10 -1.10 12.92 -7.28
N ASN A 11 -1.97 13.59 -8.02
CA ASN A 11 -2.05 15.06 -8.12
C ASN A 11 -2.34 15.78 -6.81
N THR A 12 -2.85 15.07 -5.80
CA THR A 12 -3.09 15.63 -4.47
C THR A 12 -1.81 15.69 -3.64
N ILE A 13 -0.82 14.85 -3.93
CA ILE A 13 0.44 14.79 -3.19
C ILE A 13 1.26 16.06 -3.50
N PRO A 14 1.69 16.81 -2.47
CA PRO A 14 2.47 18.04 -2.65
C PRO A 14 3.95 17.71 -2.90
N PHE A 15 4.28 17.02 -3.99
CA PHE A 15 5.65 16.55 -4.28
C PHE A 15 6.68 17.69 -4.32
N GLU A 16 6.29 18.86 -4.83
CA GLU A 16 7.13 20.07 -4.89
C GLU A 16 7.61 20.55 -3.51
N GLU A 17 6.92 20.19 -2.44
CA GLU A 17 7.26 20.56 -1.05
C GLU A 17 8.03 19.46 -0.31
N ILE A 18 8.28 18.30 -0.95
CA ILE A 18 8.87 17.13 -0.30
C ILE A 18 10.33 16.94 -0.77
N PRO A 19 11.30 16.97 0.18
CA PRO A 19 12.70 16.76 -0.14
C PRO A 19 12.98 15.52 -0.98
N SER A 20 13.79 15.65 -2.03
CA SER A 20 14.14 14.61 -3.00
C SER A 20 13.04 14.16 -3.96
N LEU A 21 11.82 14.70 -3.84
CA LEU A 21 10.69 14.37 -4.70
C LEU A 21 10.20 15.58 -5.50
N GLU A 22 10.87 16.73 -5.40
CA GLU A 22 10.42 18.02 -5.95
C GLU A 22 10.32 18.01 -7.48
N ASN A 23 11.19 17.23 -8.12
CA ASN A 23 11.25 17.12 -9.58
C ASN A 23 10.39 15.98 -10.14
N ILE A 24 9.57 15.32 -9.29
CA ILE A 24 8.64 14.30 -9.76
C ILE A 24 7.50 14.96 -10.53
N SER A 25 7.40 14.66 -11.82
CA SER A 25 6.29 15.07 -12.69
C SER A 25 5.23 13.97 -12.88
N TYR A 26 5.21 12.95 -12.01
CA TYR A 26 4.29 11.83 -12.13
C TYR A 26 2.87 12.24 -11.76
N ASN A 27 2.00 12.32 -12.76
CA ASN A 27 0.57 12.53 -12.54
C ASN A 27 -0.13 11.26 -12.01
N TYR A 28 0.45 10.09 -12.27
CA TYR A 28 -0.15 8.80 -11.94
C TYR A 28 0.89 7.78 -11.49
N VAL A 29 0.45 6.79 -10.71
CA VAL A 29 1.15 5.53 -10.50
C VAL A 29 0.35 4.38 -11.11
N ASN A 30 1.04 3.43 -11.74
CA ASN A 30 0.41 2.21 -12.23
C ASN A 30 0.08 1.31 -11.04
N CYS A 31 -1.13 0.78 -11.03
CA CYS A 31 -1.60 -0.15 -10.01
C CYS A 31 -2.38 -1.30 -10.65
N SER A 32 -2.55 -2.37 -9.89
CA SER A 32 -3.55 -3.38 -10.20
C SER A 32 -4.30 -3.81 -8.96
N TYR A 33 -5.50 -4.33 -9.15
CA TYR A 33 -6.24 -4.94 -8.06
C TYR A 33 -7.14 -6.07 -8.54
N PHE A 34 -7.53 -6.92 -7.61
CA PHE A 34 -8.62 -7.88 -7.81
C PHE A 34 -9.51 -7.91 -6.59
N SER A 35 -10.80 -8.18 -6.81
CA SER A 35 -11.77 -8.30 -5.74
C SER A 35 -11.52 -9.53 -4.89
N LEU A 36 -11.52 -9.32 -3.58
CA LEU A 36 -11.63 -10.40 -2.61
C LEU A 36 -13.11 -10.77 -2.46
N LYS A 37 -13.40 -11.99 -1.98
CA LYS A 37 -14.78 -12.32 -1.64
C LYS A 37 -15.29 -11.38 -0.55
N THR A 38 -16.49 -10.83 -0.75
CA THR A 38 -17.14 -9.91 0.18
C THR A 38 -17.18 -10.50 1.59
N PHE A 39 -16.69 -9.75 2.56
CA PHE A 39 -16.76 -10.11 3.98
C PHE A 39 -17.63 -9.10 4.70
N MET A 40 -18.71 -9.56 5.36
CA MET A 40 -19.66 -8.71 6.09
C MET A 40 -20.22 -7.53 5.29
N GLY A 41 -20.39 -7.69 3.97
CA GLY A 41 -20.91 -6.63 3.09
C GLY A 41 -19.88 -5.56 2.71
N VAL A 42 -18.59 -5.77 2.98
CA VAL A 42 -17.52 -4.87 2.55
C VAL A 42 -16.74 -5.47 1.38
N ASP A 43 -16.62 -4.69 0.31
CA ASP A 43 -15.91 -5.05 -0.91
C ASP A 43 -14.43 -4.65 -0.81
N TYR A 44 -13.63 -5.59 -0.32
CA TYR A 44 -12.18 -5.45 -0.25
C TYR A 44 -11.53 -5.90 -1.55
N ILE A 45 -10.41 -5.25 -1.86
CA ILE A 45 -9.55 -5.61 -2.98
C ILE A 45 -8.13 -5.85 -2.47
N LEU A 46 -7.41 -6.74 -3.14
CA LEU A 46 -5.96 -6.80 -2.99
C LEU A 46 -5.34 -5.84 -3.99
N PHE A 47 -4.67 -4.80 -3.50
CA PHE A 47 -4.15 -3.70 -4.29
C PHE A 47 -2.63 -3.80 -4.42
N SER A 48 -2.13 -3.65 -5.65
CA SER A 48 -0.72 -3.66 -6.01
C SER A 48 -0.33 -2.27 -6.52
N VAL A 49 0.80 -1.75 -6.07
CA VAL A 49 1.37 -0.49 -6.56
C VAL A 49 2.73 -0.78 -7.18
N TYR A 50 2.91 -0.40 -8.44
CA TYR A 50 4.15 -0.66 -9.18
C TYR A 50 5.18 0.45 -9.00
N ASP A 51 6.46 0.12 -9.12
CA ASP A 51 7.55 1.08 -8.97
C ASP A 51 7.49 2.16 -10.05
N ILE A 52 7.33 3.41 -9.64
CA ILE A 52 7.26 4.57 -10.54
C ILE A 52 8.59 4.90 -11.22
N PHE A 53 9.71 4.39 -10.71
CA PHE A 53 11.04 4.66 -11.27
C PHE A 53 11.45 3.68 -12.37
N THR A 54 10.61 2.69 -12.67
CA THR A 54 10.85 1.79 -13.78
C THR A 54 9.88 2.11 -14.90
N ASP A 55 10.38 2.19 -16.13
CA ASP A 55 9.52 2.25 -17.30
C ASP A 55 8.82 0.90 -17.43
N ILE A 56 7.61 0.84 -16.89
CA ILE A 56 6.75 -0.33 -17.01
C ILE A 56 5.76 -0.03 -18.14
N ASP A 57 5.83 -0.79 -19.23
CA ASP A 57 4.74 -0.81 -20.20
C ASP A 57 3.50 -1.35 -19.47
N VAL A 58 2.43 -0.56 -19.46
CA VAL A 58 1.17 -0.94 -18.81
C VAL A 58 0.55 -2.19 -19.46
N ASN A 59 0.98 -2.54 -20.66
CA ASN A 59 0.64 -3.78 -21.33
C ASN A 59 1.47 -4.98 -20.87
N GLU A 60 2.69 -4.77 -20.37
CA GLU A 60 3.66 -5.78 -19.93
C GLU A 60 4.10 -5.50 -18.49
N ILE A 61 3.14 -5.31 -17.58
CA ILE A 61 3.45 -5.08 -16.18
C ILE A 61 4.11 -6.33 -15.62
N ASP A 62 5.43 -6.25 -15.46
CA ASP A 62 6.20 -7.18 -14.65
C ASP A 62 5.74 -6.99 -13.21
N GLU A 63 4.91 -7.93 -12.75
CA GLU A 63 4.37 -7.79 -11.41
C GLU A 63 5.48 -7.78 -10.37
N SER A 64 6.66 -8.35 -10.66
CA SER A 64 7.81 -8.41 -9.73
C SER A 64 8.30 -7.03 -9.29
N ASN A 65 7.91 -6.00 -10.03
CA ASN A 65 8.30 -4.62 -9.80
C ASN A 65 7.31 -3.84 -8.93
N LEU A 66 6.97 -4.39 -7.77
CA LEU A 66 6.15 -3.72 -6.79
C LEU A 66 6.95 -2.64 -6.04
N LEU A 67 6.32 -1.50 -5.77
CA LEU A 67 6.86 -0.45 -4.91
C LEU A 67 6.91 -0.91 -3.44
N PHE A 68 5.87 -1.63 -3.02
CA PHE A 68 5.71 -2.30 -1.72
C PHE A 68 4.80 -3.52 -1.90
N GLY A 69 4.78 -4.42 -0.92
CA GLY A 69 3.94 -5.61 -0.98
C GLY A 69 2.45 -5.26 -1.15
N ARG A 70 1.66 -6.17 -1.71
CA ARG A 70 0.23 -5.95 -1.93
C ARG A 70 -0.49 -5.72 -0.60
N VAL A 71 -1.43 -4.79 -0.62
CA VAL A 71 -2.20 -4.38 0.56
C VAL A 71 -3.68 -4.62 0.37
N ILE A 72 -4.39 -4.86 1.47
CA ILE A 72 -5.85 -4.90 1.46
C ILE A 72 -6.37 -3.46 1.46
N SER A 73 -7.20 -3.14 0.48
CA SER A 73 -7.74 -1.79 0.29
C SER A 73 -9.24 -1.85 0.07
N GLU A 74 -9.91 -0.73 0.36
CA GLU A 74 -11.26 -0.51 -0.16
C GLU A 74 -11.21 -0.34 -1.68
N THR A 75 -12.29 -0.72 -2.35
CA THR A 75 -12.42 -0.37 -3.77
C THR A 75 -12.38 1.16 -3.92
N PRO A 76 -11.61 1.73 -4.86
CA PRO A 76 -11.51 3.17 -5.04
C PRO A 76 -12.90 3.83 -5.06
N THR A 77 -13.11 4.80 -4.19
CA THR A 77 -14.47 5.32 -3.95
C THR A 77 -15.04 6.03 -5.19
N LYS A 78 -16.38 6.00 -5.36
CA LYS A 78 -17.09 6.66 -6.48
C LYS A 78 -16.74 8.15 -6.67
N ARG A 79 -16.36 8.87 -5.60
CA ARG A 79 -15.96 10.30 -5.67
C ARG A 79 -14.52 10.52 -6.17
N GLY A 80 -13.67 9.47 -6.16
CA GLY A 80 -12.31 9.47 -6.72
C GLY A 80 -12.18 8.70 -8.04
N ILE A 81 -13.13 7.80 -8.34
CA ILE A 81 -13.13 6.91 -9.52
C ILE A 81 -12.99 7.67 -10.84
N ASN A 82 -13.58 8.86 -10.96
CA ASN A 82 -13.50 9.66 -12.20
C ASN A 82 -12.08 10.14 -12.53
N LYS A 83 -11.17 10.11 -11.55
CA LYS A 83 -9.75 10.46 -11.72
C LYS A 83 -8.86 9.23 -11.87
N VAL A 84 -9.38 8.04 -11.56
CA VAL A 84 -8.68 6.77 -11.77
C VAL A 84 -8.85 6.37 -13.24
N VAL A 85 -7.74 6.14 -13.93
CA VAL A 85 -7.80 5.72 -15.34
C VAL A 85 -7.80 4.21 -15.39
N SER A 86 -8.89 3.60 -15.86
CA SER A 86 -8.93 2.17 -16.17
C SER A 86 -8.09 1.89 -17.40
N VAL A 87 -7.25 0.86 -17.35
CA VAL A 87 -6.36 0.50 -18.46
C VAL A 87 -6.81 -0.78 -19.14
N LYS A 88 -6.86 -1.89 -18.39
CA LYS A 88 -7.32 -3.19 -18.90
C LYS A 88 -7.80 -4.08 -17.76
N SER A 89 -8.60 -5.08 -18.10
CA SER A 89 -8.90 -6.22 -17.21
C SER A 89 -8.43 -7.51 -17.88
N ILE A 90 -7.87 -8.42 -17.10
CA ILE A 90 -7.50 -9.75 -17.57
C ILE A 90 -7.98 -10.82 -16.59
N LYS A 91 -8.31 -12.00 -17.11
CA LYS A 91 -8.56 -13.18 -16.27
C LYS A 91 -7.24 -13.86 -15.97
N LYS A 92 -6.86 -13.94 -14.70
CA LYS A 92 -5.72 -14.72 -14.21
C LYS A 92 -6.20 -15.84 -13.29
N GLU A 93 -5.55 -16.99 -13.36
CA GLU A 93 -5.66 -18.01 -12.33
C GLU A 93 -4.82 -17.55 -11.14
N ILE A 94 -5.47 -17.34 -9.99
CA ILE A 94 -4.80 -16.88 -8.77
C ILE A 94 -4.90 -18.02 -7.78
N THR A 95 -3.74 -18.49 -7.33
CA THR A 95 -3.59 -19.60 -6.39
C THR A 95 -3.33 -19.07 -4.98
N LYS A 96 -3.41 -19.94 -3.98
CA LYS A 96 -3.13 -19.58 -2.57
C LYS A 96 -1.73 -18.99 -2.37
N SER A 97 -0.74 -19.39 -3.16
CA SER A 97 0.62 -18.85 -3.03
C SER A 97 0.75 -17.40 -3.49
N ASP A 98 -0.19 -16.92 -4.30
CA ASP A 98 -0.17 -15.59 -4.93
C ASP A 98 -0.86 -14.54 -4.04
N LEU A 99 -1.40 -14.98 -2.91
CA LEU A 99 -2.08 -14.15 -1.93
C LEU A 99 -1.12 -13.86 -0.78
N PRO A 100 -1.18 -12.66 -0.17
CA PRO A 100 -0.30 -12.31 0.93
C PRO A 100 -0.49 -13.30 2.09
N ASN A 101 0.61 -13.61 2.77
CA ASN A 101 0.56 -14.40 4.01
C ASN A 101 0.00 -13.55 5.15
N LEU A 102 -1.33 -13.46 5.27
CA LEU A 102 -2.05 -12.58 6.21
C LEU A 102 -2.00 -13.01 7.69
N LYS A 103 -0.95 -13.72 8.12
CA LYS A 103 -0.81 -14.20 9.50
C LYS A 103 -0.43 -13.11 10.53
N TYR A 104 -0.47 -11.81 10.19
CA TYR A 104 0.22 -10.77 10.97
C TYR A 104 -0.50 -9.42 11.06
N SER A 105 -0.46 -8.83 12.26
CA SER A 105 -0.86 -7.46 12.58
C SER A 105 0.37 -6.71 13.11
N ASN A 106 0.48 -5.41 12.80
CA ASN A 106 1.56 -4.52 13.25
C ASN A 106 1.36 -3.98 14.68
N ASN A 107 0.38 -4.50 15.41
CA ASN A 107 0.08 -4.07 16.76
C ASN A 107 0.68 -5.05 17.78
N ASN A 108 1.22 -4.53 18.89
CA ASN A 108 1.70 -5.35 20.02
C ASN A 108 0.56 -6.08 20.77
N GLN A 109 -0.69 -5.89 20.33
CA GLN A 109 -1.87 -6.52 20.89
C GLN A 109 -2.13 -7.87 20.22
N ILE A 110 -2.43 -8.86 21.06
CA ILE A 110 -2.69 -10.26 20.70
C ILE A 110 -4.05 -10.42 19.99
N GLU A 111 -4.90 -9.40 20.04
CA GLU A 111 -6.28 -9.41 19.54
C GLU A 111 -6.41 -8.49 18.32
N GLY A 112 -6.30 -9.07 17.13
CA GLY A 112 -6.70 -8.46 15.87
C GLY A 112 -7.69 -9.37 15.14
N ASN A 113 -8.43 -8.85 14.17
CA ASN A 113 -9.12 -9.68 13.19
C ASN A 113 -8.09 -10.12 12.15
N TRP A 114 -7.71 -11.39 12.18
CA TRP A 114 -6.71 -11.97 11.29
C TRP A 114 -7.42 -12.49 10.07
N PHE A 115 -6.92 -12.24 8.87
CA PHE A 115 -7.49 -12.83 7.67
C PHE A 115 -6.57 -13.95 7.22
N TYR A 116 -7.08 -15.03 6.65
CA TYR A 116 -6.24 -16.05 6.03
C TYR A 116 -6.96 -16.62 4.81
N VAL A 117 -6.17 -17.15 3.89
CA VAL A 117 -6.70 -17.78 2.69
C VAL A 117 -6.82 -19.28 2.89
N LYS A 118 -8.04 -19.79 2.72
CA LYS A 118 -8.32 -21.22 2.55
C LYS A 118 -9.04 -21.41 1.23
N ASP A 119 -8.51 -22.27 0.36
CA ASP A 119 -9.13 -22.64 -0.91
C ASP A 119 -9.45 -21.45 -1.85
N GLY A 120 -8.62 -20.39 -1.83
CA GLY A 120 -8.83 -19.16 -2.61
C GLY A 120 -9.76 -18.14 -1.93
N ASP A 121 -10.27 -18.46 -0.73
CA ASP A 121 -11.25 -17.67 -0.01
C ASP A 121 -10.63 -17.03 1.24
N TYR A 122 -10.96 -15.76 1.48
CA TYR A 122 -10.51 -15.02 2.65
C TYR A 122 -11.48 -15.24 3.82
N PHE A 123 -10.95 -15.73 4.93
CA PHE A 123 -11.70 -15.96 6.16
C PHE A 123 -11.12 -15.13 7.30
N ALA A 124 -11.98 -14.52 8.11
CA ALA A 124 -11.57 -13.93 9.38
C ALA A 124 -11.35 -15.04 10.43
N LEU A 125 -10.19 -15.05 11.07
CA LEU A 125 -9.88 -15.75 12.30
C LEU A 125 -9.66 -14.73 13.40
N SER A 126 -10.28 -14.93 14.54
CA SER A 126 -9.72 -14.48 15.82
C SER A 126 -8.86 -15.62 16.40
N GLY A 127 -7.67 -15.32 16.93
CA GLY A 127 -7.04 -16.19 17.93
C GLY A 127 -5.84 -17.10 17.55
N ILE A 128 -5.14 -16.92 16.41
CA ILE A 128 -3.88 -17.67 16.16
C ILE A 128 -2.65 -16.79 16.46
N LYS A 129 -1.90 -17.15 17.51
CA LYS A 129 -0.61 -16.53 17.85
C LYS A 129 0.45 -16.86 16.82
N SER A 130 1.19 -15.86 16.34
CA SER A 130 2.47 -16.09 15.68
C SER A 130 3.57 -15.20 16.25
N SER A 131 4.78 -15.74 16.37
CA SER A 131 5.93 -15.06 16.96
C SER A 131 6.49 -13.97 16.03
N PHE A 132 6.62 -12.75 16.56
CA PHE A 132 7.19 -11.55 15.92
C PHE A 132 8.60 -11.74 15.32
N ALA A 133 9.40 -12.66 15.85
CA ALA A 133 10.83 -12.75 15.56
C ALA A 133 11.22 -13.26 14.16
N LYS A 134 10.27 -13.64 13.30
CA LYS A 134 10.56 -14.38 12.04
C LYS A 134 10.03 -13.74 10.75
N VAL A 135 9.43 -12.55 10.79
CA VAL A 135 8.73 -12.01 9.60
C VAL A 135 8.95 -10.51 9.46
N LYS A 136 9.63 -10.11 8.39
CA LYS A 136 9.98 -8.70 8.10
C LYS A 136 9.09 -8.05 7.04
N HIS A 137 8.19 -8.80 6.39
CA HIS A 137 7.51 -8.33 5.16
C HIS A 137 6.02 -7.97 5.31
N LEU A 138 5.30 -8.56 6.26
CA LEU A 138 3.84 -8.58 6.15
C LEU A 138 3.22 -7.45 6.95
N GLU A 139 2.69 -6.47 6.21
CA GLU A 139 2.00 -5.31 6.73
C GLU A 139 0.72 -5.73 7.45
N GLY A 140 0.38 -5.02 8.53
CA GLY A 140 -0.85 -5.27 9.27
C GLY A 140 -2.08 -5.17 8.37
N ILE A 141 -3.13 -5.92 8.71
CA ILE A 141 -4.40 -5.95 7.96
C ILE A 141 -5.22 -4.70 8.29
N SER A 142 -4.63 -3.54 7.99
CA SER A 142 -5.32 -2.28 8.04
C SER A 142 -5.90 -2.04 6.64
N ILE A 143 -7.18 -1.67 6.57
CA ILE A 143 -7.84 -1.41 5.30
C ILE A 143 -7.34 -0.06 4.79
N TYR A 144 -6.55 -0.09 3.72
CA TYR A 144 -5.99 1.13 3.14
C TYR A 144 -7.08 1.84 2.34
N GLY A 145 -7.50 3.02 2.79
CA GLY A 145 -8.19 3.97 1.92
C GLY A 145 -7.21 4.65 0.96
N ASP A 146 -7.73 5.27 -0.11
CA ASP A 146 -6.95 5.99 -1.14
C ASP A 146 -5.89 6.94 -0.54
N THR A 147 -6.24 7.65 0.53
CA THR A 147 -5.36 8.59 1.22
C THR A 147 -4.16 7.90 1.88
N ILE A 148 -4.38 6.73 2.49
CA ILE A 148 -3.30 5.97 3.15
C ILE A 148 -2.41 5.28 2.11
N LEU A 149 -2.98 4.83 0.98
CA LEU A 149 -2.20 4.35 -0.16
C LEU A 149 -1.23 5.42 -0.67
N ARG A 150 -1.69 6.66 -0.84
CA ARG A 150 -0.83 7.78 -1.28
C ARG A 150 0.24 8.13 -0.26
N LEU A 151 -0.10 8.14 1.04
CA LEU A 151 0.90 8.27 2.10
C LEU A 151 1.96 7.16 1.97
N ARG A 152 1.54 5.92 1.79
CA ARG A 152 2.46 4.79 1.67
C ARG A 152 3.41 4.94 0.48
N ILE A 153 2.89 5.35 -0.67
CA ILE A 153 3.69 5.64 -1.87
C ILE A 153 4.80 6.64 -1.51
N VAL A 154 4.46 7.79 -0.92
CA VAL A 154 5.44 8.82 -0.56
C VAL A 154 6.52 8.27 0.36
N ILE A 155 6.14 7.53 1.41
CA ILE A 155 7.11 6.97 2.36
C ILE A 155 8.08 5.99 1.68
N GLU A 156 7.60 5.14 0.78
CA GLU A 156 8.48 4.21 0.06
C GLU A 156 9.45 4.93 -0.90
N LEU A 157 9.00 5.99 -1.57
CA LEU A 157 9.88 6.80 -2.42
C LEU A 157 10.98 7.48 -1.60
N LEU A 158 10.64 8.02 -0.43
CA LEU A 158 11.61 8.62 0.48
C LEU A 158 12.62 7.60 1.01
N LYS A 159 12.15 6.41 1.43
CA LYS A 159 13.03 5.31 1.85
C LYS A 159 14.02 4.93 0.76
N LYS A 160 13.58 4.83 -0.51
CA LYS A 160 14.47 4.58 -1.66
C LYS A 160 15.53 5.68 -1.80
N ASN A 161 15.15 6.94 -1.70
CA ASN A 161 16.07 8.08 -1.85
C ASN A 161 17.05 8.21 -0.68
N ILE A 162 16.63 7.91 0.56
CA ILE A 162 17.51 7.82 1.73
C ILE A 162 18.53 6.70 1.53
N LYS A 163 18.10 5.51 1.09
CA LYS A 163 19.00 4.39 0.82
C LYS A 163 20.02 4.71 -0.27
N ARG A 164 19.61 5.46 -1.29
CA ARG A 164 20.50 6.00 -2.34
C ARG A 164 21.38 7.16 -1.88
N LYS A 165 21.28 7.57 -0.60
CA LYS A 165 22.00 8.71 0.00
C LYS A 165 21.76 10.05 -0.71
N LEU A 166 20.60 10.19 -1.36
CA LEU A 166 20.20 11.44 -2.00
C LEU A 166 19.74 12.47 -0.97
N ILE A 167 19.22 12.00 0.17
CA ILE A 167 18.72 12.82 1.27
C ILE A 167 18.94 12.16 2.63
N ILE A 168 18.86 12.98 3.67
CA ILE A 168 18.78 12.57 5.06
C ILE A 168 17.50 13.20 5.64
N ILE A 169 16.60 12.38 6.16
CA ILE A 169 15.34 12.81 6.76
C ILE A 169 15.30 12.31 8.20
N SER A 170 15.01 13.22 9.13
CA SER A 170 14.76 12.90 10.54
C SER A 170 13.32 12.43 10.78
N ASP A 171 13.09 11.74 11.90
CA ASP A 171 11.74 11.30 12.29
C ASP A 171 10.73 12.45 12.36
N LYS A 172 11.18 13.64 12.80
CA LYS A 172 10.36 14.86 12.83
C LYS A 172 9.95 15.29 11.42
N GLN A 173 10.89 15.24 10.46
CA GLN A 173 10.59 15.57 9.07
C GLN A 173 9.66 14.54 8.43
N PHE A 174 9.83 13.24 8.73
CA PHE A 174 8.89 12.21 8.29
C PHE A 174 7.47 12.47 8.78
N ASN A 175 7.31 12.81 10.06
CA ASN A 175 6.00 13.18 10.63
C ASN A 175 5.39 14.38 9.91
N GLN A 176 6.18 15.45 9.68
CA GLN A 176 5.72 16.64 8.98
C GLN A 176 5.29 16.34 7.53
N ILE A 177 6.07 15.53 6.81
CA ILE A 177 5.73 15.11 5.45
C ILE A 177 4.45 14.27 5.45
N ALA A 178 4.34 13.29 6.34
CA ALA A 178 3.15 12.45 6.45
C ALA A 178 1.90 13.28 6.74
N PHE A 179 1.99 14.22 7.68
CA PHE A 179 0.91 15.15 7.98
C PHE A 179 0.50 15.97 6.75
N LYS A 180 1.47 16.57 6.04
CA LYS A 180 1.21 17.35 4.82
C LYS A 180 0.52 16.50 3.74
N VAL A 181 0.99 15.28 3.51
CA VAL A 181 0.40 14.37 2.53
C VAL A 181 -1.06 14.06 2.89
N LEU A 182 -1.35 13.72 4.14
CA LEU A 182 -2.74 13.48 4.56
C LEU A 182 -3.59 14.76 4.43
N ARG A 183 -3.07 15.91 4.86
CA ARG A 183 -3.79 17.20 4.82
C ARG A 183 -4.10 17.68 3.40
N SER A 184 -3.28 17.30 2.42
CA SER A 184 -3.46 17.66 1.01
C SER A 184 -4.70 17.02 0.37
N GLU A 185 -5.21 15.93 0.95
CA GLU A 185 -6.39 15.24 0.44
C GLU A 185 -7.67 16.04 0.68
N PRO A 186 -8.51 16.24 -0.35
CA PRO A 186 -9.77 16.98 -0.20
C PRO A 186 -10.71 16.42 0.88
N SER A 187 -10.71 15.09 1.08
CA SER A 187 -11.49 14.41 2.12
C SER A 187 -11.03 14.77 3.54
N MET A 188 -9.74 15.09 3.71
CA MET A 188 -9.15 15.40 5.02
C MET A 188 -9.27 16.88 5.41
N LYS A 189 -9.78 17.75 4.53
CA LYS A 189 -9.97 19.19 4.84
C LYS A 189 -10.94 19.47 5.97
N LYS A 190 -11.90 18.56 6.22
CA LYS A 190 -12.91 18.68 7.29
C LYS A 190 -12.48 18.00 8.59
N ILE A 191 -11.38 17.27 8.57
CA ILE A 191 -10.84 16.56 9.72
C ILE A 191 -9.94 17.53 10.52
N SER A 192 -9.93 17.42 11.84
CA SER A 192 -9.09 18.27 12.68
C SER A 192 -7.60 17.95 12.49
N ASP A 193 -6.71 18.90 12.78
CA ASP A 193 -5.26 18.64 12.73
C ASP A 193 -4.86 17.58 13.77
N GLU A 194 -5.53 17.53 14.93
CA GLU A 194 -5.30 16.54 15.98
C GLU A 194 -5.64 15.12 15.48
N ASP A 195 -6.78 14.94 14.82
CA ASP A 195 -7.18 13.64 14.26
C ASP A 195 -6.26 13.20 13.11
N ILE A 196 -5.79 14.14 12.28
CA ILE A 196 -4.82 13.84 11.22
C ILE A 196 -3.49 13.41 11.84
N GLN A 197 -3.02 14.13 12.86
CA GLN A 197 -1.80 13.77 13.58
C GLN A 197 -1.92 12.39 14.24
N TYR A 198 -3.06 12.10 14.87
CA TYR A 198 -3.35 10.76 15.38
C TYR A 198 -3.29 9.70 14.26
N GLY A 199 -3.80 10.01 13.07
CA GLY A 199 -3.63 9.16 11.88
C GLY A 199 -2.15 8.95 11.53
N VAL A 200 -1.35 10.01 11.46
CA VAL A 200 0.10 9.92 11.19
C VAL A 200 0.78 9.00 12.22
N ASP A 201 0.53 9.23 13.49
CA ASP A 201 1.16 8.50 14.60
C ASP A 201 0.81 7.00 14.58
N ASN A 202 -0.36 6.63 14.05
CA ASN A 202 -0.77 5.24 13.89
C ASN A 202 -0.17 4.56 12.65
N TRP A 203 -0.08 5.27 11.53
CA TRP A 203 0.29 4.67 10.25
C TRP A 203 1.79 4.73 9.97
N LEU A 204 2.42 5.87 10.21
CA LEU A 204 3.80 6.14 9.83
C LEU A 204 4.81 5.16 10.43
N PRO A 205 4.75 4.81 11.74
CA PRO A 205 5.74 3.91 12.33
C PRO A 205 5.82 2.55 11.62
N SER A 206 4.67 1.97 11.28
CA SER A 206 4.62 0.69 10.57
C SER A 206 5.21 0.78 9.16
N MET A 207 4.96 1.88 8.44
CA MET A 207 5.52 2.07 7.10
C MET A 207 7.04 2.23 7.12
N LEU A 208 7.57 2.90 8.14
CA LEU A 208 9.01 3.11 8.33
C LEU A 208 9.75 1.83 8.78
N MET A 209 9.11 1.01 9.64
CA MET A 209 9.68 -0.27 10.09
C MET A 209 9.72 -1.34 8.99
N THR A 210 8.83 -1.24 8.00
CA THR A 210 8.81 -2.19 6.88
C THR A 210 10.04 -1.95 5.98
N PRO A 211 10.81 -2.97 5.57
CA PRO A 211 11.93 -2.78 4.64
C PRO A 211 11.45 -2.32 3.25
N LEU A 212 12.36 -1.94 2.36
CA LEU A 212 11.99 -1.77 0.95
C LEU A 212 11.65 -3.14 0.34
N TYR A 213 10.64 -3.22 -0.52
CA TYR A 213 10.17 -4.49 -1.11
C TYR A 213 11.31 -5.37 -1.66
N ASN A 214 12.21 -4.75 -2.43
CA ASN A 214 13.33 -5.44 -3.07
C ASN A 214 14.39 -5.96 -2.10
N GLU A 215 14.43 -5.49 -0.85
CA GLU A 215 15.35 -5.97 0.19
C GLU A 215 14.85 -7.23 0.90
N ILE A 216 13.58 -7.57 0.73
CA ILE A 216 12.98 -8.61 1.51
C ILE A 216 13.27 -9.96 0.83
N PRO A 217 13.81 -10.96 1.54
CA PRO A 217 14.13 -12.25 0.92
C PRO A 217 12.92 -12.88 0.25
N ASP A 218 13.13 -13.52 -0.91
CA ASP A 218 12.03 -14.02 -1.75
C ASP A 218 11.16 -15.06 -1.02
N GLU A 219 11.72 -15.83 -0.09
CA GLU A 219 10.98 -16.76 0.78
C GLU A 219 9.96 -16.07 1.70
N PHE A 220 10.13 -14.77 1.94
CA PHE A 220 9.23 -13.93 2.73
C PHE A 220 8.38 -12.98 1.88
N LYS A 221 8.68 -12.85 0.57
CA LYS A 221 7.82 -12.11 -0.36
C LYS A 221 6.57 -12.94 -0.65
N GLU A 222 5.47 -12.25 -0.90
CA GLU A 222 4.36 -12.91 -1.59
C GLU A 222 4.81 -13.37 -2.98
N ARG A 223 4.23 -14.44 -3.50
CA ARG A 223 4.57 -14.86 -4.85
C ARG A 223 3.97 -13.85 -5.82
N VAL A 224 4.85 -13.16 -6.52
CA VAL A 224 4.48 -12.19 -7.52
C VAL A 224 4.23 -12.93 -8.83
N ILE A 225 3.08 -12.69 -9.49
CA ILE A 225 2.66 -13.48 -10.65
C ILE A 225 3.47 -12.97 -11.86
N VAL A 226 4.47 -13.74 -12.28
CA VAL A 226 5.05 -13.61 -13.63
C VAL A 226 4.05 -14.14 -14.64
#